data_AF-A0A7J7J744-F1
#
_entry.id   AF-A0A7J7J744-F1
#
_cell.length_a   1.000
_cell.length_b   1.000
_cell.length_c   1.000
_cell.angle_alpha   90.00
_cell.angle_beta   90.00
_cell.angle_gamma   90.00
#
_symmetry.space_group_name_H-M   'P 1'
#
loop_
_entity.id
_entity.type
_entity.pdbx_description
1 polymer ?
#
loop_
_entity_poly.entity_id
_entity_poly.type
_entity_poly.pdbx_seq_one_letter_code
_entity_poly.pdbx_strand_id
1 'polypeptide(L)'
;MSVWSRSLSLSVHRTVLQCSSRRIMTSSSLRDSNDSDKSTNNSAVIEDTVYKYLAGSRVSYDKGKPRVGYNPFSKGISLDWVAFLSQQRDLDTLIEDQLKEKKMAKLREQQSYMQERRIQMGGELVMARFVVYLEGKVKLYGDDHWYCRETERIKSLPLEKTPGLTVEAADLTDSMLIYEGLENLFQAQSILHLGLSQSSHLDEWGISRLAMIPSLVSLDLSHNSYITERCLIPLQFLPNLQKLNITGIKYFTDQPLALTFLEELLPNCVITADNDVLKTDH
;
A
#
# COMPACT_ATOMS: atom_id res chain seq x y z
N MET A 1 -26.76 3.97 -42.10
CA MET A 1 -27.54 3.32 -41.03
C MET A 1 -26.63 3.12 -39.83
N SER A 2 -26.93 3.87 -38.78
CA SER A 2 -26.28 3.97 -37.46
C SER A 2 -26.33 2.66 -36.67
N VAL A 3 -25.34 2.36 -35.80
CA VAL A 3 -25.39 2.36 -34.30
C VAL A 3 -24.31 1.33 -33.87
N TRP A 4 -23.35 1.48 -32.94
CA TRP A 4 -23.07 2.39 -31.82
C TRP A 4 -21.54 2.48 -31.58
N SER A 5 -21.07 3.66 -31.15
CA SER A 5 -19.79 3.86 -30.45
C SER A 5 -20.13 4.64 -29.17
N ARG A 6 -19.64 4.19 -28.01
CA ARG A 6 -19.74 4.92 -26.74
C ARG A 6 -18.40 5.53 -26.41
N SER A 7 -18.34 6.84 -26.52
CA SER A 7 -17.31 7.73 -25.97
C SER A 7 -17.91 8.39 -24.72
N LEU A 8 -17.19 8.38 -23.59
CA LEU A 8 -17.52 9.18 -22.41
C LEU A 8 -16.58 10.39 -22.37
N SER A 9 -17.15 11.58 -22.50
CA SER A 9 -16.49 12.88 -22.33
C SER A 9 -17.00 13.57 -21.06
N LEU A 10 -16.08 14.24 -20.38
CA LEU A 10 -16.23 15.05 -19.17
C LEU A 10 -17.15 16.29 -19.36
N SER A 11 -17.80 16.76 -18.27
CA SER A 11 -17.78 18.17 -17.82
C SER A 11 -18.49 18.34 -16.44
N VAL A 12 -17.76 18.61 -15.35
CA VAL A 12 -17.59 19.91 -14.63
C VAL A 12 -18.80 20.39 -13.81
N HIS A 13 -18.64 20.49 -12.48
CA HIS A 13 -18.85 21.76 -11.76
C HIS A 13 -18.10 21.82 -10.42
N ARG A 14 -17.32 22.90 -10.26
CA ARG A 14 -16.46 23.27 -9.13
C ARG A 14 -16.92 24.68 -8.73
N THR A 15 -17.41 24.89 -7.51
CA THR A 15 -17.60 26.25 -6.96
C THR A 15 -17.50 26.19 -5.43
N VAL A 16 -16.32 26.48 -4.87
CA VAL A 16 -15.90 27.74 -4.21
C VAL A 16 -16.18 27.72 -2.69
N LEU A 17 -15.09 27.61 -1.94
CA LEU A 17 -14.91 28.12 -0.58
C LEU A 17 -15.02 29.66 -0.61
N GLN A 18 -15.92 30.25 0.18
CA GLN A 18 -15.70 31.62 0.67
C GLN A 18 -16.48 31.92 1.96
N CYS A 19 -15.73 31.96 3.05
CA CYS A 19 -15.67 33.03 4.06
C CYS A 19 -16.97 33.71 4.49
N SER A 20 -17.32 33.57 5.78
CA SER A 20 -17.81 34.71 6.56
C SER A 20 -17.42 34.60 8.03
N SER A 21 -16.30 35.24 8.38
CA SER A 21 -16.16 35.85 9.71
C SER A 21 -16.97 37.14 9.75
N ARG A 22 -17.96 37.23 10.66
CA ARG A 22 -18.43 38.47 11.32
C ARG A 22 -19.24 38.04 12.54
N ARG A 23 -18.66 38.15 13.73
CA ARG A 23 -18.57 39.34 14.60
C ARG A 23 -19.70 39.30 15.63
N ILE A 24 -19.25 39.07 16.86
CA ILE A 24 -19.93 39.20 18.14
C ILE A 24 -20.75 40.50 18.19
N MET A 25 -22.02 40.41 18.58
CA MET A 25 -22.73 41.48 19.26
C MET A 25 -23.49 40.93 20.47
N THR A 26 -23.06 41.42 21.62
CA THR A 26 -23.65 41.30 22.95
C THR A 26 -25.00 42.01 23.02
N SER A 27 -25.95 41.45 23.76
CA SER A 27 -26.77 42.25 24.69
C SER A 27 -27.26 41.40 25.87
N SER A 28 -26.79 41.80 27.04
CA SER A 28 -27.42 41.75 28.37
C SER A 28 -28.94 42.02 28.30
N SER A 29 -29.85 41.49 29.11
CA SER A 29 -29.88 41.29 30.57
C SER A 29 -31.20 40.60 30.92
N LEU A 30 -31.23 39.68 31.89
CA LEU A 30 -32.07 39.79 33.09
C LEU A 30 -32.06 38.48 33.93
N ARG A 31 -31.42 38.62 35.10
CA ARG A 31 -31.76 38.08 36.43
C ARG A 31 -31.55 36.59 36.73
N ASP A 32 -30.45 36.36 37.43
CA ASP A 32 -30.31 35.69 38.72
C ASP A 32 -31.53 34.92 39.25
N SER A 33 -31.32 33.62 39.48
CA SER A 33 -31.69 32.95 40.73
C SER A 33 -30.79 31.73 40.88
N ASN A 34 -29.94 31.75 41.91
CA ASN A 34 -29.25 30.58 42.43
C ASN A 34 -30.28 29.50 42.78
N ASP A 35 -30.04 28.26 42.37
CA ASP A 35 -30.35 27.11 43.22
C ASP A 35 -29.40 25.96 42.94
N SER A 36 -28.91 25.43 44.05
CA SER A 36 -28.02 24.29 44.22
C SER A 36 -28.62 22.98 43.75
N ASP A 37 -27.71 22.05 43.42
CA ASP A 37 -27.91 20.60 43.37
C ASP A 37 -28.85 20.04 42.30
N LYS A 38 -28.26 19.41 41.27
CA LYS A 38 -28.47 17.98 40.97
C LYS A 38 -27.65 17.53 39.77
N SER A 39 -26.77 16.58 40.03
CA SER A 39 -26.33 15.61 39.03
C SER A 39 -27.54 14.81 38.54
N THR A 40 -28.10 15.15 37.39
CA THR A 40 -29.08 14.30 36.72
C THR A 40 -28.94 14.40 35.21
N ASN A 41 -28.35 13.35 34.64
CA ASN A 41 -28.70 12.73 33.36
C ASN A 41 -28.93 13.67 32.16
N ASN A 42 -27.83 14.09 31.51
CA ASN A 42 -27.86 14.61 30.14
C ASN A 42 -28.27 13.54 29.09
N SER A 43 -28.34 12.25 29.44
CA SER A 43 -28.85 11.20 28.54
C SER A 43 -30.38 11.27 28.36
N ALA A 44 -31.12 11.64 29.41
CA ALA A 44 -32.58 11.67 29.37
C ALA A 44 -33.14 12.84 28.54
N VAL A 45 -32.42 13.98 28.50
CA VAL A 45 -32.83 15.15 27.70
C VAL A 45 -32.56 14.92 26.21
N ILE A 46 -31.51 14.17 25.86
CA ILE A 46 -31.21 13.83 24.46
C ILE A 46 -32.20 12.77 23.96
N GLU A 47 -32.57 11.77 24.78
CA GLU A 47 -33.58 10.78 24.41
C GLU A 47 -34.97 11.41 24.20
N ASP A 48 -35.43 12.28 25.10
CA ASP A 48 -36.78 12.87 25.00
C ASP A 48 -36.92 13.83 23.80
N THR A 49 -35.80 14.44 23.36
CA THR A 49 -35.77 15.29 22.16
C THR A 49 -35.81 14.45 20.88
N VAL A 50 -35.12 13.30 20.85
CA VAL A 50 -35.12 12.40 19.68
C VAL A 50 -36.47 11.68 19.52
N TYR A 51 -37.12 11.26 20.62
CA TYR A 51 -38.44 10.61 20.55
C TYR A 51 -39.59 11.56 20.19
N LYS A 52 -39.48 12.86 20.52
CA LYS A 52 -40.44 13.88 20.06
C LYS A 52 -40.44 14.08 18.54
N TYR A 53 -39.32 13.85 17.86
CA TYR A 53 -39.24 13.95 16.40
C TYR A 53 -39.81 12.74 15.66
N LEU A 54 -39.90 11.58 16.33
CA LEU A 54 -40.41 10.34 15.74
C LEU A 54 -41.93 10.18 15.92
N ALA A 55 -42.52 10.74 16.97
CA ALA A 55 -43.95 10.67 17.26
C ALA A 55 -44.70 11.93 16.79
N GLY A 56 -44.74 12.16 15.48
CA GLY A 56 -45.26 13.42 14.93
C GLY A 56 -46.10 13.29 13.65
N SER A 57 -47.08 12.38 13.61
CA SER A 57 -48.11 12.39 12.55
C SER A 57 -49.48 12.68 13.16
N ARG A 58 -49.83 13.96 13.33
CA ARG A 58 -51.23 14.36 13.58
C ARG A 58 -51.99 14.30 12.26
N VAL A 59 -52.82 13.27 12.09
CA VAL A 59 -53.78 13.19 11.00
C VAL A 59 -54.98 14.09 11.36
N SER A 60 -55.19 15.14 10.58
CA SER A 60 -56.37 16.00 10.64
C SER A 60 -57.30 15.65 9.48
N TYR A 61 -58.59 15.48 9.77
CA TYR A 61 -59.62 15.17 8.78
C TYR A 61 -60.46 16.41 8.48
N ASP A 62 -60.54 16.80 7.21
CA ASP A 62 -61.57 17.73 6.73
C ASP A 62 -62.28 17.08 5.52
N LYS A 63 -63.61 16.99 5.60
CA LYS A 63 -64.51 16.42 4.57
C LYS A 63 -64.12 15.02 4.04
N GLY A 64 -63.74 14.10 4.94
CA GLY A 64 -63.71 12.66 4.63
C GLY A 64 -62.62 12.17 3.67
N LYS A 65 -61.56 12.95 3.41
CA LYS A 65 -60.36 12.46 2.71
C LYS A 65 -59.09 12.76 3.52
N PRO A 66 -58.20 11.78 3.76
CA PRO A 66 -56.96 12.04 4.48
C PRO A 66 -56.05 12.95 3.64
N ARG A 67 -55.65 14.10 4.18
CA ARG A 67 -54.53 14.87 3.64
C ARG A 67 -53.26 14.45 4.36
N VAL A 68 -52.41 13.68 3.68
CA VAL A 68 -51.04 13.43 4.12
C VAL A 68 -50.25 14.71 3.84
N GLY A 69 -49.96 15.48 4.90
CA GLY A 69 -49.03 16.60 4.80
C GLY A 69 -47.65 16.08 4.41
N TYR A 70 -47.14 16.47 3.25
CA TYR A 70 -45.78 16.15 2.84
C TYR A 70 -44.83 16.99 3.69
N ASN A 71 -44.25 16.38 4.73
CA ASN A 71 -43.17 17.00 5.48
C ASN A 71 -41.86 16.58 4.80
N PRO A 72 -41.11 17.48 4.14
CA PRO A 72 -39.90 17.12 3.39
C PRO A 72 -38.78 16.55 4.29
N PHE A 73 -38.95 16.62 5.61
CA PHE A 73 -38.04 16.08 6.61
C PHE A 73 -38.46 14.69 7.17
N SER A 74 -39.55 14.08 6.69
CA SER A 74 -40.05 12.80 7.24
C SER A 74 -39.43 11.54 6.63
N LYS A 75 -38.52 11.67 5.65
CA LYS A 75 -37.65 10.55 5.29
C LYS A 75 -36.56 10.49 6.34
N GLY A 76 -36.85 9.76 7.42
CA GLY A 76 -35.88 9.46 8.46
C GLY A 76 -34.56 9.00 7.84
N ILE A 77 -33.46 9.34 8.50
CA ILE A 77 -32.12 8.87 8.14
C ILE A 77 -32.21 7.36 7.98
N SER A 78 -31.92 6.85 6.78
CA SER A 78 -32.08 5.42 6.48
C SER A 78 -31.31 4.56 7.49
N LEU A 79 -31.80 3.36 7.77
CA LEU A 79 -31.17 2.45 8.73
C LEU A 79 -29.69 2.19 8.38
N ASP A 80 -29.37 2.15 7.08
CA ASP A 80 -27.98 2.05 6.57
C ASP A 80 -27.13 3.26 6.93
N TRP A 81 -27.70 4.46 6.90
CA TRP A 81 -27.01 5.69 7.32
C TRP A 81 -26.87 5.76 8.84
N VAL A 82 -27.87 5.31 9.60
CA VAL A 82 -27.74 5.21 11.06
C VAL A 82 -26.69 4.16 11.43
N ALA A 83 -26.64 3.02 10.72
CA ALA A 83 -25.62 1.98 10.88
C ALA A 83 -24.22 2.48 10.48
N PHE A 84 -24.12 3.28 9.42
CA PHE A 84 -22.88 3.92 8.99
C PHE A 84 -22.38 4.96 10.00
N LEU A 85 -23.29 5.78 10.56
CA LEU A 85 -22.98 6.79 11.58
C LEU A 85 -22.77 6.20 12.98
N SER A 86 -23.39 5.06 13.29
CA SER A 86 -23.20 4.33 14.55
C SER A 86 -21.94 3.46 14.54
N GLN A 87 -21.39 3.19 13.36
CA GLN A 87 -20.06 2.62 13.22
C GLN A 87 -19.05 3.71 13.59
N GLN A 88 -18.76 3.84 14.90
CA GLN A 88 -17.64 4.62 15.43
C GLN A 88 -16.34 4.06 14.83
N ARG A 89 -15.98 4.54 13.65
CA ARG A 89 -14.60 4.53 13.19
C ARG A 89 -14.01 5.83 13.67
N ASP A 90 -12.99 5.76 14.52
CA ASP A 90 -12.26 6.92 14.96
C ASP A 90 -11.78 7.68 13.71
N LEU A 91 -12.20 8.93 13.55
CA LEU A 91 -11.88 9.75 12.37
C LEU A 91 -10.37 9.78 12.08
N ASP A 92 -9.56 9.66 13.14
CA ASP A 92 -8.10 9.58 13.08
C ASP A 92 -7.61 8.35 12.30
N THR A 93 -8.22 7.18 12.51
CA THR A 93 -7.86 5.94 11.78
C THR A 93 -8.19 6.05 10.28
N LEU A 94 -9.31 6.68 9.94
CA LEU A 94 -9.68 6.94 8.55
C LEU A 94 -8.71 7.90 7.86
N ILE A 95 -8.28 8.95 8.56
CA ILE A 95 -7.29 9.92 8.04
C ILE A 95 -5.96 9.22 7.82
N GLU A 96 -5.49 8.40 8.76
CA GLU A 96 -4.27 7.62 8.63
C GLU A 96 -4.32 6.67 7.42
N ASP A 97 -5.41 5.94 7.25
CA ASP A 97 -5.58 5.01 6.13
C ASP A 97 -5.60 5.74 4.79
N GLN A 98 -6.28 6.90 4.70
CA GLN A 98 -6.21 7.73 3.50
C GLN A 98 -4.81 8.27 3.21
N LEU A 99 -4.04 8.63 4.25
CA LEU A 99 -2.66 9.06 4.08
C LEU A 99 -1.76 7.91 3.60
N LYS A 100 -1.95 6.69 4.14
CA LYS A 100 -1.27 5.48 3.68
C LYS A 100 -1.60 5.19 2.22
N GLU A 101 -2.87 5.22 1.84
CA GLU A 101 -3.31 5.02 0.45
C GLU A 101 -2.70 6.04 -0.51
N LYS A 102 -2.70 7.32 -0.14
CA LYS A 102 -2.07 8.38 -0.95
C LYS A 102 -0.57 8.19 -1.09
N LYS A 103 0.12 7.78 -0.02
CA LYS A 103 1.55 7.44 -0.05
C LYS A 103 1.80 6.26 -1.00
N MET A 104 1.03 5.19 -0.86
CA MET A 104 1.14 4.00 -1.72
C MET A 104 0.82 4.30 -3.19
N ALA A 105 -0.20 5.12 -3.47
CA ALA A 105 -0.53 5.54 -4.82
C ALA A 105 0.63 6.30 -5.48
N LYS A 106 1.29 7.18 -4.72
CA LYS A 106 2.48 7.90 -5.19
C LYS A 106 3.64 6.95 -5.48
N LEU A 107 3.89 5.96 -4.62
CA LEU A 107 4.92 4.95 -4.86
C LEU A 107 4.64 4.13 -6.12
N ARG A 108 3.38 3.72 -6.33
CA ARG A 108 2.92 3.02 -7.54
C ARG A 108 3.17 3.82 -8.81
N GLU A 109 2.86 5.11 -8.79
CA GLU A 109 3.10 5.99 -9.93
C GLU A 109 4.61 6.11 -10.21
N GLN A 110 5.42 6.35 -9.17
CA GLN A 110 6.87 6.52 -9.31
C GLN A 110 7.59 5.26 -9.80
N GLN A 111 7.16 4.09 -9.34
CA GLN A 111 7.75 2.80 -9.71
C GLN A 111 7.08 2.16 -10.93
N SER A 112 6.05 2.80 -11.52
CA SER A 112 5.38 2.28 -12.70
C SER A 112 6.36 2.10 -13.87
N TYR A 113 6.30 0.92 -14.47
CA TYR A 113 7.06 0.63 -15.67
C TYR A 113 6.57 1.48 -16.84
N MET A 114 7.50 2.15 -17.54
CA MET A 114 7.20 2.93 -18.74
C MET A 114 7.92 2.33 -19.94
N GLN A 115 7.15 1.90 -20.94
CA GLN A 115 7.68 1.26 -22.15
C GLN A 115 8.56 2.21 -22.99
N GLU A 116 8.23 3.50 -23.03
CA GLU A 116 9.02 4.51 -23.76
C GLU A 116 10.45 4.62 -23.22
N ARG A 117 10.63 4.56 -21.89
CA ARG A 117 11.95 4.55 -21.24
C ARG A 117 12.78 3.36 -21.71
N ARG A 118 12.17 2.18 -21.86
CA ARG A 118 12.82 0.97 -22.36
C ARG A 118 13.28 1.09 -23.80
N ILE A 119 12.46 1.69 -24.67
CA ILE A 119 12.80 1.86 -26.09
C ILE A 119 14.02 2.79 -26.24
N GLN A 120 14.08 3.86 -25.46
CA GLN A 120 15.16 4.84 -25.51
C GLN A 120 16.48 4.34 -24.88
N MET A 121 16.41 3.71 -23.71
CA MET A 121 17.60 3.39 -22.90
C MET A 121 18.03 1.92 -22.97
N GLY A 122 17.14 1.00 -23.37
CA GLY A 122 17.37 -0.44 -23.25
C GLY A 122 16.98 -0.99 -21.87
N GLY A 123 16.72 -2.30 -21.79
CA GLY A 123 16.21 -2.93 -20.56
C GLY A 123 17.21 -2.93 -19.40
N GLU A 124 18.47 -3.26 -19.69
CA GLU A 124 19.57 -3.31 -18.72
C GLU A 124 19.82 -1.93 -18.06
N LEU A 125 19.89 -0.87 -18.86
CA LEU A 125 20.09 0.49 -18.34
C LEU A 125 18.86 1.01 -17.57
N VAL A 126 17.64 0.68 -18.02
CA VAL A 126 16.42 1.02 -17.28
C VAL A 126 16.42 0.37 -15.90
N MET A 127 16.78 -0.91 -15.82
CA MET A 127 16.87 -1.63 -14.55
C MET A 127 17.93 -1.00 -13.65
N ALA A 128 19.15 -0.77 -14.17
CA ALA A 128 20.23 -0.16 -13.40
C ALA A 128 19.85 1.22 -12.84
N ARG A 129 19.22 2.08 -13.66
CA ARG A 129 18.75 3.40 -13.22
C ARG A 129 17.62 3.31 -12.22
N PHE A 130 16.75 2.30 -12.33
CA PHE A 130 15.68 2.05 -11.38
C PHE A 130 16.22 1.60 -10.02
N VAL A 131 17.23 0.73 -9.99
CA VAL A 131 17.89 0.32 -8.74
C VAL A 131 18.51 1.52 -8.03
N VAL A 132 19.27 2.35 -8.75
CA VAL A 132 19.83 3.59 -8.20
C VAL A 132 18.72 4.58 -7.80
N TYR A 133 17.57 4.56 -8.49
CA TYR A 133 16.43 5.38 -8.14
C TYR A 133 15.87 5.04 -6.75
N LEU A 134 15.82 3.75 -6.43
CA LEU A 134 15.44 3.20 -5.14
C LEU A 134 16.56 3.24 -4.08
N GLU A 135 17.62 4.01 -4.32
CA GLU A 135 18.78 4.13 -3.43
C GLU A 135 19.56 2.81 -3.23
N GLY A 136 19.29 1.82 -4.09
CA GLY A 136 20.06 0.59 -4.17
C GLY A 136 21.39 0.77 -4.89
N LYS A 137 22.11 -0.34 -5.00
CA LYS A 137 23.41 -0.43 -5.65
C LYS A 137 23.33 -1.42 -6.81
N VAL A 138 24.02 -1.12 -7.89
CA VAL A 138 24.06 -1.98 -9.07
C VAL A 138 25.49 -2.20 -9.52
N LYS A 139 25.81 -3.40 -9.96
CA LYS A 139 27.12 -3.77 -10.51
C LYS A 139 26.93 -4.15 -11.98
N LEU A 140 27.69 -3.51 -12.86
CA LEU A 140 27.72 -3.84 -14.28
C LEU A 140 28.72 -4.96 -14.53
N TYR A 141 28.46 -5.75 -15.57
CA TYR A 141 29.39 -6.80 -15.97
C TYR A 141 30.73 -6.21 -16.42
N GLY A 142 31.82 -6.77 -15.88
CA GLY A 142 33.18 -6.33 -16.19
C GLY A 142 33.67 -5.14 -15.36
N ASP A 143 32.82 -4.55 -14.53
CA ASP A 143 33.20 -3.51 -13.57
C ASP A 143 33.36 -4.10 -12.17
N ASP A 144 34.47 -3.76 -11.49
CA ASP A 144 34.71 -4.19 -10.11
C ASP A 144 33.97 -3.33 -9.06
N HIS A 145 33.38 -2.21 -9.48
CA HIS A 145 32.76 -1.23 -8.59
C HIS A 145 31.24 -1.31 -8.60
N TRP A 146 30.64 -0.99 -7.45
CA TRP A 146 29.20 -0.81 -7.33
C TRP A 146 28.81 0.64 -7.63
N TYR A 147 27.80 0.81 -8.46
CA TYR A 147 27.17 2.10 -8.76
C TYR A 147 26.06 2.37 -7.74
N CYS A 148 26.13 3.53 -7.09
CA CYS A 148 25.13 3.99 -6.13
C CYS A 148 24.86 5.49 -6.31
N ARG A 149 23.79 6.00 -5.70
CA ARG A 149 23.48 7.44 -5.71
C ARG A 149 24.40 8.16 -4.71
N GLU A 150 25.52 8.69 -5.18
CA GLU A 150 26.45 9.48 -4.34
C GLU A 150 26.13 10.98 -4.41
N THR A 151 26.18 11.65 -3.26
CA THR A 151 25.54 12.95 -3.01
C THR A 151 26.14 14.16 -3.74
N GLU A 152 27.39 14.12 -4.27
CA GLU A 152 27.97 15.31 -4.95
C GLU A 152 28.93 15.03 -6.13
N ARG A 153 29.19 13.77 -6.51
CA ARG A 153 29.92 13.45 -7.76
C ARG A 153 29.28 12.27 -8.47
N ILE A 154 28.87 12.53 -9.70
CA ILE A 154 28.28 11.57 -10.63
C ILE A 154 29.40 10.60 -11.08
N LYS A 155 29.66 9.51 -10.35
CA LYS A 155 29.97 8.22 -11.01
C LYS A 155 28.64 7.56 -11.38
N SER A 156 27.82 8.27 -12.15
CA SER A 156 26.52 7.73 -12.54
C SER A 156 26.71 6.71 -13.63
N LEU A 157 25.75 5.80 -13.67
CA LEU A 157 25.41 5.03 -14.85
C LEU A 157 25.42 5.92 -16.11
N PRO A 158 25.75 5.35 -17.29
CA PRO A 158 25.63 6.05 -18.55
C PRO A 158 24.25 6.70 -18.72
N LEU A 159 24.22 7.95 -19.19
CA LEU A 159 22.97 8.67 -19.44
C LEU A 159 22.23 8.14 -20.67
N GLU A 160 23.00 7.63 -21.64
CA GLU A 160 22.53 7.12 -22.92
C GLU A 160 22.74 5.61 -23.05
N LYS A 161 22.01 5.00 -23.97
CA LYS A 161 22.10 3.56 -24.27
C LYS A 161 23.51 3.22 -24.78
N THR A 162 24.25 2.47 -23.99
CA THR A 162 25.55 1.94 -24.35
C THR A 162 25.41 0.50 -24.85
N PRO A 163 25.86 0.19 -26.08
CA PRO A 163 25.82 -1.18 -26.59
C PRO A 163 26.77 -2.06 -25.75
N GLY A 164 26.28 -3.21 -25.30
CA GLY A 164 27.05 -4.16 -24.50
C GLY A 164 26.99 -3.95 -22.98
N LEU A 165 26.23 -2.98 -22.48
CA LEU A 165 25.99 -2.83 -21.05
C LEU A 165 25.05 -3.92 -20.55
N THR A 166 25.51 -4.69 -19.57
CA THR A 166 24.76 -5.75 -18.90
C THR A 166 24.89 -5.58 -17.39
N VAL A 167 23.81 -5.85 -16.67
CA VAL A 167 23.81 -5.79 -15.21
C VAL A 167 24.10 -7.18 -14.64
N GLU A 168 25.14 -7.28 -13.82
CA GLU A 168 25.56 -8.53 -13.20
C GLU A 168 24.87 -8.73 -11.84
N ALA A 169 24.85 -7.67 -11.01
CA ALA A 169 24.30 -7.73 -9.67
C ALA A 169 23.49 -6.48 -9.32
N ALA A 170 22.44 -6.64 -8.54
CA ALA A 170 21.71 -5.55 -7.92
C ALA A 170 21.50 -5.83 -6.43
N ASP A 171 21.74 -4.82 -5.61
CA ASP A 171 21.51 -4.83 -4.17
C ASP A 171 20.47 -3.75 -3.86
N LEU A 172 19.30 -4.20 -3.41
CA LEU A 172 18.12 -3.42 -3.06
C LEU A 172 17.82 -3.59 -1.57
N THR A 173 18.85 -3.78 -0.75
CA THR A 173 18.74 -3.83 0.72
C THR A 173 18.10 -2.56 1.26
N ASP A 174 17.11 -2.70 2.15
CA ASP A 174 16.32 -1.60 2.75
C ASP A 174 15.64 -0.69 1.70
N SER A 175 15.37 -1.23 0.52
CA SER A 175 14.66 -0.49 -0.53
C SER A 175 13.15 -0.54 -0.35
N MET A 176 12.48 0.54 -0.75
CA MET A 176 11.02 0.65 -0.78
C MET A 176 10.42 0.02 -2.06
N LEU A 177 10.96 -1.11 -2.51
CA LEU A 177 10.50 -1.80 -3.72
C LEU A 177 9.11 -2.39 -3.53
N ILE A 178 8.17 -2.04 -4.41
CA ILE A 178 6.80 -2.58 -4.40
C ILE A 178 6.58 -3.55 -5.57
N TYR A 179 5.50 -4.32 -5.49
CA TYR A 179 5.11 -5.30 -6.50
C TYR A 179 5.06 -4.76 -7.94
N GLU A 180 4.52 -3.56 -8.14
CA GLU A 180 4.45 -2.91 -9.45
C GLU A 180 5.83 -2.50 -9.98
N GLY A 181 6.76 -2.17 -9.07
CA GLY A 181 8.13 -1.79 -9.41
C GLY A 181 9.00 -2.96 -9.90
N LEU A 182 8.67 -4.19 -9.51
CA LEU A 182 9.36 -5.42 -9.96
C LEU A 182 9.38 -5.56 -11.48
N GLU A 183 8.37 -5.02 -12.17
CA GLU A 183 8.29 -5.02 -13.64
C GLU A 183 9.52 -4.38 -14.31
N ASN A 184 10.15 -3.40 -13.64
CA ASN A 184 11.38 -2.76 -14.12
C ASN A 184 12.61 -3.67 -13.97
N LEU A 185 12.62 -4.58 -12.99
CA LEU A 185 13.73 -5.52 -12.77
C LEU A 185 13.77 -6.60 -13.87
N PHE A 186 12.60 -7.09 -14.33
CA PHE A 186 12.50 -8.09 -15.40
C PHE A 186 12.97 -7.58 -16.77
N GLN A 187 13.22 -6.28 -16.91
CA GLN A 187 13.73 -5.74 -18.17
C GLN A 187 15.20 -6.09 -18.41
N ALA A 188 15.94 -6.42 -17.34
CA ALA A 188 17.28 -6.98 -17.43
C ALA A 188 17.19 -8.51 -17.50
N GLN A 189 17.84 -9.11 -18.50
CA GLN A 189 17.86 -10.56 -18.67
C GLN A 189 19.15 -11.18 -18.14
N SER A 190 20.16 -10.37 -17.86
CA SER A 190 21.52 -10.83 -17.52
C SER A 190 21.85 -10.82 -16.02
N ILE A 191 20.91 -10.44 -15.14
CA ILE A 191 21.17 -10.35 -13.70
C ILE A 191 21.44 -11.74 -13.09
N LEU A 192 22.54 -11.83 -12.34
CA LEU A 192 22.99 -13.07 -11.67
C LEU A 192 22.77 -13.00 -10.16
N HIS A 193 22.92 -11.82 -9.56
CA HIS A 193 22.86 -11.66 -8.11
C HIS A 193 21.83 -10.58 -7.75
N LEU A 194 20.86 -10.93 -6.91
CA LEU A 194 19.84 -10.01 -6.44
C LEU A 194 19.76 -10.02 -4.92
N GLY A 195 20.04 -8.87 -4.30
CA GLY A 195 19.85 -8.63 -2.88
C GLY A 195 18.55 -7.90 -2.61
N LEU A 196 17.67 -8.47 -1.78
CA LEU A 196 16.39 -7.91 -1.35
C LEU A 196 16.23 -8.02 0.16
N SER A 197 17.32 -7.79 0.89
CA SER A 197 17.30 -7.81 2.35
C SER A 197 16.47 -6.66 2.91
N GLN A 198 15.74 -6.90 4.01
CA GLN A 198 14.95 -5.87 4.71
C GLN A 198 13.94 -5.12 3.82
N SER A 199 13.38 -5.78 2.80
CA SER A 199 12.37 -5.19 1.93
C SER A 199 11.01 -5.13 2.64
N SER A 200 10.50 -3.93 2.85
CA SER A 200 9.26 -3.70 3.62
C SER A 200 7.96 -4.04 2.89
N HIS A 201 8.02 -4.32 1.59
CA HIS A 201 6.83 -4.55 0.75
C HIS A 201 6.91 -5.81 -0.13
N LEU A 202 7.89 -6.68 0.12
CA LEU A 202 8.06 -7.92 -0.64
C LEU A 202 7.19 -9.04 -0.07
N ASP A 203 6.22 -9.50 -0.86
CA ASP A 203 5.25 -10.54 -0.50
C ASP A 203 5.36 -11.80 -1.39
N GLU A 204 4.47 -12.76 -1.16
CA GLU A 204 4.37 -14.02 -1.92
C GLU A 204 4.22 -13.78 -3.43
N TRP A 205 3.41 -12.78 -3.81
CA TRP A 205 3.19 -12.41 -5.20
C TRP A 205 4.45 -11.81 -5.83
N GLY A 206 5.16 -10.97 -5.08
CA GLY A 206 6.43 -10.41 -5.50
C GLY A 206 7.49 -11.49 -5.76
N ILE A 207 7.62 -12.46 -4.85
CA ILE A 207 8.56 -13.57 -5.01
C ILE A 207 8.18 -14.47 -6.19
N SER A 208 6.88 -14.71 -6.39
CA SER A 208 6.39 -15.44 -7.56
C SER A 208 6.78 -14.77 -8.88
N ARG A 209 6.81 -13.43 -8.91
CA ARG A 209 7.33 -12.70 -10.07
C ARG A 209 8.86 -12.80 -10.18
N LEU A 210 9.60 -12.69 -9.07
CA LEU A 210 11.06 -12.83 -9.07
C LEU A 210 11.52 -14.19 -9.64
N ALA A 211 10.73 -15.24 -9.41
CA ALA A 211 10.95 -16.56 -9.98
C ALA A 211 10.94 -16.61 -11.52
N MET A 212 10.48 -15.54 -12.20
CA MET A 212 10.50 -15.42 -13.66
C MET A 212 11.85 -14.93 -14.23
N ILE A 213 12.88 -14.75 -13.40
CA ILE A 213 14.23 -14.34 -13.83
C ILE A 213 15.12 -15.61 -13.97
N PRO A 214 15.26 -16.19 -15.17
CA PRO A 214 15.93 -17.48 -15.33
C PRO A 214 17.46 -17.41 -15.10
N SER A 215 18.05 -16.22 -15.19
CA SER A 215 19.50 -15.99 -15.05
C SER A 215 19.99 -15.91 -13.61
N LEU A 216 19.08 -15.88 -12.63
CA LEU A 216 19.42 -15.66 -11.24
C LEU A 216 20.22 -16.83 -10.64
N VAL A 217 21.37 -16.53 -10.06
CA VAL A 217 22.29 -17.49 -9.41
C VAL A 217 22.32 -17.30 -7.90
N SER A 218 22.21 -16.07 -7.41
CA SER A 218 22.18 -15.75 -5.99
C SER A 218 21.01 -14.84 -5.65
N LEU A 219 20.24 -15.20 -4.63
CA LEU A 219 19.12 -14.43 -4.12
C LEU A 219 19.24 -14.25 -2.60
N ASP A 220 19.19 -13.00 -2.14
CA ASP A 220 19.13 -12.67 -0.72
C ASP A 220 17.74 -12.14 -0.34
N LEU A 221 17.05 -12.88 0.53
CA LEU A 221 15.73 -12.56 1.08
C LEU A 221 15.79 -12.37 2.62
N SER A 222 16.96 -12.08 3.17
CA SER A 222 17.16 -11.95 4.61
C SER A 222 16.33 -10.82 5.24
N HIS A 223 15.95 -11.02 6.51
CA HIS A 223 15.26 -10.04 7.36
C HIS A 223 13.97 -9.45 6.78
N ASN A 224 13.31 -10.17 5.87
CA ASN A 224 12.03 -9.75 5.32
C ASN A 224 10.87 -10.11 6.25
N SER A 225 9.95 -9.15 6.44
CA SER A 225 8.85 -9.27 7.40
C SER A 225 7.55 -9.84 6.80
N TYR A 226 7.45 -9.98 5.48
CA TYR A 226 6.22 -10.42 4.82
C TYR A 226 6.37 -11.75 4.06
N ILE A 227 7.54 -12.38 4.17
CA ILE A 227 7.82 -13.69 3.58
C ILE A 227 7.29 -14.79 4.50
N THR A 228 6.51 -15.70 3.93
CA THR A 228 5.92 -16.87 4.60
C THR A 228 6.41 -18.16 3.93
N GLU A 229 6.10 -19.32 4.53
CA GLU A 229 6.42 -20.64 3.95
C GLU A 229 5.92 -20.83 2.52
N ARG A 230 4.79 -20.19 2.14
CA ARG A 230 4.23 -20.28 0.78
C ARG A 230 5.13 -19.65 -0.27
N CYS A 231 5.92 -18.65 0.14
CA CYS A 231 6.86 -17.95 -0.73
C CYS A 231 8.03 -18.83 -1.17
N LEU A 232 8.20 -20.02 -0.58
CA LEU A 232 9.26 -20.97 -0.93
C LEU A 232 8.94 -21.74 -2.21
N ILE A 233 7.66 -21.99 -2.46
CA ILE A 233 7.20 -22.79 -3.62
C ILE A 233 7.60 -22.16 -4.95
N PRO A 234 7.45 -20.83 -5.17
CA PRO A 234 7.84 -20.23 -6.45
C PRO A 234 9.34 -20.28 -6.73
N LEU A 235 10.19 -20.38 -5.70
CA LEU A 235 11.65 -20.40 -5.89
C LEU A 235 12.12 -21.62 -6.69
N GLN A 236 11.35 -22.71 -6.71
CA GLN A 236 11.63 -23.91 -7.51
C GLN A 236 11.73 -23.62 -9.03
N PHE A 237 11.13 -22.53 -9.51
CA PHE A 237 11.13 -22.18 -10.93
C PHE A 237 12.39 -21.43 -11.37
N LEU A 238 13.35 -21.21 -10.48
CA LEU A 238 14.65 -20.60 -10.79
C LEU A 238 15.68 -21.69 -11.15
N PRO A 239 15.93 -21.97 -12.44
CA PRO A 239 16.69 -23.15 -12.86
C PRO A 239 18.18 -23.09 -12.50
N ASN A 240 18.73 -21.88 -12.33
CA ASN A 240 20.15 -21.63 -12.12
C ASN A 240 20.50 -21.17 -10.70
N LEU A 241 19.53 -21.18 -9.77
CA LEU A 241 19.73 -20.69 -8.42
C LEU A 241 20.68 -21.62 -7.65
N GLN A 242 21.80 -21.05 -7.19
CA GLN A 242 22.84 -21.78 -6.45
C GLN A 242 22.98 -21.28 -5.01
N LYS A 243 22.54 -20.06 -4.72
CA LYS A 243 22.65 -19.47 -3.38
C LYS A 243 21.34 -18.79 -3.00
N LEU A 244 20.80 -19.16 -1.85
CA LEU A 244 19.61 -18.56 -1.28
C LEU A 244 19.90 -18.17 0.18
N ASN A 245 19.67 -16.91 0.53
CA ASN A 245 19.74 -16.43 1.91
C ASN A 245 18.34 -16.10 2.44
N ILE A 246 17.95 -16.77 3.53
CA ILE A 246 16.65 -16.64 4.21
C ILE A 246 16.82 -16.40 5.72
N THR A 247 17.98 -15.88 6.13
CA THR A 247 18.26 -15.47 7.51
C THR A 247 17.26 -14.43 8.03
N GLY A 248 16.86 -14.52 9.29
CA GLY A 248 15.98 -13.54 9.95
C GLY A 248 14.51 -13.52 9.50
N ILE A 249 14.02 -14.54 8.78
CA ILE A 249 12.61 -14.65 8.40
C ILE A 249 11.81 -15.25 9.56
N LYS A 250 10.85 -14.48 10.09
CA LYS A 250 10.13 -14.80 11.34
C LYS A 250 8.92 -15.72 11.19
N TYR A 251 8.38 -15.89 9.98
CA TYR A 251 7.08 -16.55 9.75
C TYR A 251 7.19 -18.01 9.32
N PHE A 252 8.32 -18.66 9.60
CA PHE A 252 8.44 -20.11 9.47
C PHE A 252 7.96 -20.75 10.76
N THR A 253 6.83 -21.44 10.70
CA THR A 253 6.21 -22.16 11.82
C THR A 253 7.14 -23.25 12.32
N ASP A 254 7.70 -24.01 11.37
CA ASP A 254 8.71 -25.05 11.61
C ASP A 254 9.91 -24.81 10.68
N GLN A 255 10.88 -24.04 11.16
CA GLN A 255 12.09 -23.73 10.39
C GLN A 255 12.84 -24.99 9.87
N PRO A 256 13.02 -26.07 10.66
CA PRO A 256 13.66 -27.28 10.14
C PRO A 256 12.88 -27.94 8.98
N LEU A 257 11.55 -27.98 9.07
CA LEU A 257 10.70 -28.55 8.02
C LEU A 257 10.77 -27.70 6.74
N ALA A 258 10.70 -26.37 6.88
CA ALA A 258 10.83 -25.45 5.76
C ALA A 258 12.19 -25.60 5.05
N LEU A 259 13.28 -25.81 5.82
CA LEU A 259 14.61 -26.06 5.28
C LEU A 259 14.68 -27.40 4.54
N THR A 260 14.21 -28.49 5.14
CA THR A 260 14.17 -29.80 4.46
C THR A 260 13.36 -29.74 3.17
N PHE A 261 12.22 -29.04 3.19
CA PHE A 261 11.38 -28.83 2.01
C PHE A 261 12.13 -28.04 0.93
N LEU A 262 12.87 -26.99 1.29
CA LEU A 262 13.69 -26.23 0.34
C LEU A 262 14.85 -27.04 -0.24
N GLU A 263 15.51 -27.88 0.56
CA GLU A 263 16.56 -28.78 0.10
C GLU A 263 16.02 -29.79 -0.92
N GLU A 264 14.78 -30.26 -0.74
CA GLU A 264 14.10 -31.12 -1.71
C GLU A 264 13.72 -30.37 -3.00
N LEU A 265 13.22 -29.14 -2.90
CA LEU A 265 12.85 -28.32 -4.05
C LEU A 265 14.05 -27.79 -4.84
N LEU A 266 15.17 -27.51 -4.18
CA LEU A 266 16.36 -26.87 -4.75
C LEU A 266 17.62 -27.69 -4.43
N PRO A 267 17.78 -28.88 -5.02
CA PRO A 267 18.85 -29.83 -4.64
C PRO A 267 20.27 -29.33 -4.92
N ASN A 268 20.43 -28.35 -5.81
CA ASN A 268 21.74 -27.77 -6.17
C ASN A 268 21.96 -26.36 -5.58
N CYS A 269 21.13 -25.93 -4.62
CA CYS A 269 21.19 -24.61 -4.01
C CYS A 269 21.73 -24.69 -2.59
N VAL A 270 22.71 -23.83 -2.28
CA VAL A 270 23.20 -23.60 -0.92
C VAL A 270 22.26 -22.63 -0.22
N ILE A 271 21.51 -23.14 0.75
CA ILE A 271 20.57 -22.36 1.55
C ILE A 271 21.28 -21.91 2.82
N THR A 272 21.19 -20.62 3.11
CA THR A 272 21.69 -20.02 4.35
C THR A 272 20.51 -19.51 5.16
N ALA A 273 20.39 -19.99 6.40
CA ALA A 273 19.34 -19.64 7.34
C ALA A 273 19.94 -19.45 8.73
N ASP A 274 19.17 -18.88 9.66
CA ASP A 274 19.65 -18.68 11.03
C ASP A 274 19.92 -20.04 11.66
N ASN A 275 21.17 -20.26 12.10
CA ASN A 275 21.62 -21.46 12.80
C ASN A 275 21.13 -21.47 14.25
N ASP A 276 19.87 -21.13 14.51
CA ASP A 276 19.23 -21.41 15.79
C ASP A 276 18.94 -22.91 15.85
N VAL A 277 20.04 -23.65 15.95
CA VAL A 277 20.16 -24.94 16.56
C VAL A 277 19.27 -24.92 17.77
N LEU A 278 18.22 -25.71 17.70
CA LEU A 278 17.60 -26.42 18.80
C LEU A 278 18.66 -26.75 19.85
N LYS A 279 18.92 -25.83 20.78
CA LYS A 279 19.27 -26.21 22.14
C LYS A 279 17.97 -26.72 22.73
N THR A 280 17.64 -27.97 22.42
CA THR A 280 16.78 -28.75 23.30
C THR A 280 17.56 -28.89 24.61
N ASP A 281 17.25 -28.03 25.57
CA ASP A 281 17.69 -28.23 26.95
C ASP A 281 17.14 -29.59 27.41
N HIS A 282 18.08 -30.44 27.85
CA HIS A 282 17.85 -31.76 28.42
C HIS A 282 17.08 -31.70 29.75
#